data_AF-V4J1V0-F1
#
_entry.id   AF-V4J1V0-F1
#
_cell.length_a   1.000
_cell.length_b   1.000
_cell.length_c   1.000
_cell.angle_alpha   90.00
_cell.angle_beta   90.00
_cell.angle_gamma   90.00
#
_symmetry.space_group_name_H-M   'P 1'
#
loop_
_entity.id
_entity.type
_entity.pdbx_description
1 polymer ?
#
loop_
_entity_poly.entity_id
_entity_poly.type
_entity_poly.pdbx_seq_one_letter_code
_entity_poly.pdbx_strand_id
1 'polypeptide(L)'
;MTHGYHKDHRPDCKQILFGLNVTADGHVPLSYQTDDGNQADVTTPIPNWQPLRELLEQEEFIDVADSKLCSEENLKTIAEHGGRLSKCPEF
;
A
#
# COMPACT_ATOMS: atom_id res chain seq x y z
N MET A 1 -20.99 3.35 3.63
CA MET A 1 -21.19 2.29 2.62
C MET A 1 -20.81 0.99 3.29
N THR A 2 -21.63 -0.06 3.18
CA THR A 2 -21.46 -1.31 3.97
C THR A 2 -20.87 -2.46 3.13
N HIS A 3 -20.68 -2.25 1.82
CA HIS A 3 -20.19 -3.26 0.88
C HIS A 3 -19.29 -2.59 -0.17
N GLY A 4 -18.09 -3.16 -0.38
CA GLY A 4 -17.13 -2.66 -1.37
C GLY A 4 -17.61 -2.92 -2.80
N TYR A 5 -17.03 -2.20 -3.76
CA TYR A 5 -17.43 -2.31 -5.17
C TYR A 5 -16.84 -3.59 -5.80
N HIS A 6 -17.69 -4.59 -6.02
CA HIS A 6 -17.32 -5.80 -6.75
C HIS A 6 -17.55 -5.59 -8.26
N LYS A 7 -16.54 -5.83 -9.10
CA LYS A 7 -16.64 -5.67 -10.57
C LYS A 7 -17.78 -6.49 -11.18
N ASP A 8 -18.00 -7.70 -10.68
CA ASP A 8 -19.10 -8.58 -11.14
C ASP A 8 -20.44 -8.31 -10.43
N HIS A 9 -20.59 -7.15 -9.75
CA HIS A 9 -21.82 -6.76 -9.05
C HIS A 9 -22.35 -7.83 -8.06
N ARG A 10 -21.43 -8.42 -7.28
CA ARG A 10 -21.73 -9.42 -6.24
C ARG A 10 -21.76 -8.78 -4.85
N PRO A 11 -22.92 -8.24 -4.39
CA PRO A 11 -23.01 -7.58 -3.09
C PRO A 11 -22.91 -8.55 -1.91
N ASP A 12 -23.05 -9.85 -2.15
CA ASP A 12 -22.93 -10.92 -1.17
C ASP A 12 -21.46 -11.25 -0.83
N CYS A 13 -20.52 -10.87 -1.70
CA CYS A 13 -19.09 -11.07 -1.46
C CYS A 13 -18.56 -10.01 -0.50
N LYS A 14 -18.17 -10.45 0.71
CA LYS A 14 -17.40 -9.60 1.63
C LYS A 14 -16.01 -9.35 1.05
N GLN A 15 -15.54 -8.12 1.14
CA GLN A 15 -14.23 -7.69 0.68
C GLN A 15 -13.37 -7.27 1.88
N ILE A 16 -12.07 -7.46 1.76
CA ILE A 16 -11.05 -6.92 2.66
C ILE A 16 -10.02 -6.18 1.82
N LEU A 17 -9.42 -5.15 2.40
CA LEU A 17 -8.21 -4.56 1.86
C LEU A 17 -7.03 -5.21 2.58
N PHE A 18 -6.17 -5.89 1.84
CA PHE A 18 -5.03 -6.63 2.40
C PHE A 18 -3.72 -6.05 1.88
N GLY A 19 -2.88 -5.57 2.80
CA GLY A 19 -1.54 -5.07 2.53
C GLY A 19 -0.49 -6.09 2.97
N LEU A 20 0.53 -6.31 2.13
CA LEU A 20 1.66 -7.19 2.41
C LEU A 20 2.95 -6.53 1.92
N ASN A 21 3.88 -6.33 2.84
CA ASN A 21 5.22 -5.84 2.52
C ASN A 21 6.18 -7.02 2.47
N VAL A 22 6.99 -7.08 1.41
CA VAL A 22 7.97 -8.13 1.19
C VAL A 22 9.32 -7.53 0.79
N THR A 23 10.40 -8.23 1.08
CA THR A 23 11.73 -7.85 0.57
C THR A 23 11.82 -8.06 -0.93
N ALA A 24 12.59 -7.22 -1.62
CA ALA A 24 12.84 -7.39 -3.06
C ALA A 24 13.69 -8.65 -3.35
N ASP A 25 14.57 -9.03 -2.42
CA ASP A 25 15.44 -10.20 -2.50
C ASP A 25 14.77 -11.43 -1.88
N GLY A 26 14.00 -12.15 -2.70
CA GLY A 26 13.43 -13.43 -2.29
C GLY A 26 12.05 -13.33 -1.63
N HIS A 27 11.41 -12.16 -1.65
CA HIS A 27 10.01 -11.96 -1.25
C HIS A 27 9.72 -12.36 0.19
N VAL A 28 10.67 -12.12 1.10
CA VAL A 28 10.50 -12.44 2.52
C VAL A 28 9.46 -11.47 3.12
N PRO A 29 8.36 -11.96 3.72
CA PRO A 29 7.37 -11.09 4.34
C PRO A 29 7.93 -10.29 5.51
N LEU A 30 7.67 -8.98 5.52
CA LEU A 30 8.09 -8.06 6.58
C LEU A 30 6.93 -7.70 7.51
N SER A 31 5.78 -7.34 6.94
CA SER A 31 4.59 -6.96 7.68
C SER A 31 3.32 -7.15 6.83
N TYR A 32 2.17 -7.25 7.50
CA TYR A 32 0.88 -7.30 6.85
C TYR A 32 -0.12 -6.41 7.59
N GLN A 33 -1.13 -5.93 6.86
CA GLN A 33 -2.27 -5.21 7.41
C GLN A 33 -3.56 -5.69 6.75
N THR A 34 -4.65 -5.69 7.51
CA THR A 34 -5.98 -6.00 7.00
C THR A 34 -6.93 -4.90 7.43
N ASP A 35 -7.50 -4.22 6.44
CA ASP A 35 -8.44 -3.11 6.62
C ASP A 35 -9.81 -3.47 6.02
N ASP A 36 -10.79 -2.60 6.28
CA ASP A 36 -12.13 -2.71 5.71
C ASP A 36 -12.07 -2.66 4.18
N GLY A 37 -12.78 -3.56 3.48
CA GLY A 37 -12.80 -3.59 2.01
C GLY A 37 -13.43 -2.36 1.36
N ASN A 38 -14.07 -1.47 2.12
CA ASN A 38 -14.55 -0.17 1.66
C ASN A 38 -13.50 0.95 1.74
N GLN A 39 -12.34 0.67 2.35
CA GLN A 39 -11.26 1.65 2.43
C GLN A 39 -10.68 1.88 1.03
N ALA A 40 -10.46 3.15 0.70
CA ALA A 40 -9.89 3.51 -0.59
C ALA A 40 -8.39 3.23 -0.59
N ASP A 41 -7.89 2.52 -1.61
CA ASP A 41 -6.47 2.18 -1.78
C ASP A 41 -5.56 3.41 -1.57
N VAL A 42 -5.94 4.58 -2.09
CA VAL A 42 -5.14 5.82 -2.01
C VAL A 42 -4.83 6.29 -0.59
N THR A 43 -5.59 5.85 0.43
CA THR A 43 -5.39 6.27 1.83
C THR A 43 -4.44 5.36 2.60
N THR A 44 -3.97 4.26 2.03
CA THR A 44 -3.09 3.29 2.71
C THR A 44 -1.58 3.54 2.62
N PRO A 45 -1.02 4.27 1.63
CA PRO A 45 0.43 4.34 1.48
C PRO A 45 1.16 4.99 2.65
N ILE A 46 0.65 6.11 3.19
CA ILE A 46 1.29 6.77 4.34
C ILE A 46 1.17 5.93 5.63
N PRO A 47 -0.01 5.39 5.98
CA PRO A 47 -0.13 4.44 7.09
C PRO A 47 0.71 3.17 6.95
N ASN A 48 0.99 2.71 5.72
CA ASN A 48 1.87 1.57 5.47
C ASN A 48 3.36 1.94 5.59
N TRP A 49 3.73 3.10 5.04
CA TRP A 49 5.12 3.53 4.92
C TRP A 49 5.74 3.93 6.26
N GLN A 50 4.98 4.58 7.16
CA GLN A 50 5.49 5.01 8.46
C GLN A 50 5.97 3.84 9.34
N PRO A 51 5.18 2.77 9.58
CA PRO A 51 5.63 1.60 10.32
C PRO A 51 6.81 0.89 9.68
N LEU A 52 6.92 0.88 8.34
CA LEU A 52 8.07 0.30 7.65
C LEU A 52 9.36 1.06 7.94
N ARG A 53 9.32 2.39 7.98
CA ARG A 53 10.50 3.18 8.36
C ARG A 53 10.95 2.89 9.78
N GLU A 54 9.99 2.77 10.70
CA GLU A 54 10.27 2.44 12.09
C GLU A 54 10.86 1.02 12.21
N LEU A 55 10.29 0.05 11.50
CA LEU A 55 10.76 -1.34 11.48
C LEU A 55 12.17 -1.48 10.89
N LEU A 56 12.45 -0.75 9.82
CA LEU A 56 13.74 -0.82 9.11
C LEU A 56 14.81 0.09 9.72
N GLU A 57 14.42 0.98 10.65
CA GLU A 57 15.27 2.05 11.21
C GLU A 57 15.97 2.89 10.12
N GLN A 58 15.36 2.99 8.93
CA GLN A 58 15.95 3.61 7.75
C GLN A 58 14.87 4.30 6.91
N GLU A 59 15.25 5.43 6.30
CA GLU A 59 14.39 6.21 5.41
C GLU A 59 14.65 5.90 3.93
N GLU A 60 15.85 5.42 3.62
CA GLU A 60 16.32 5.15 2.26
C GLU A 60 15.93 3.74 1.78
N PHE A 61 14.66 3.52 1.51
CA PHE A 61 14.18 2.34 0.77
C PHE A 61 13.24 2.74 -0.35
N ILE A 62 13.12 1.87 -1.36
CA ILE A 62 12.19 2.06 -2.46
C ILE A 62 10.98 1.18 -2.17
N ASP A 63 9.85 1.83 -1.90
CA ASP A 63 8.55 1.18 -1.85
C ASP A 63 8.00 1.05 -3.29
N VAL A 64 7.62 -0.16 -3.70
CA VAL A 64 7.11 -0.44 -5.04
C VAL A 64 5.67 -0.91 -4.93
N ALA A 65 4.74 -0.12 -5.45
CA ALA A 65 3.32 -0.26 -5.19
C ALA A 65 2.47 -0.16 -6.48
N ASP A 66 1.20 -0.59 -6.44
CA ASP A 66 0.28 -0.41 -7.56
C ASP A 66 0.08 1.06 -7.90
N SER A 67 -0.19 1.37 -9.18
CA SER A 67 -0.44 2.74 -9.65
C SER A 67 -1.49 3.52 -8.87
N LYS A 68 -2.51 2.86 -8.32
CA LYS A 68 -3.57 3.49 -7.52
C LYS A 68 -3.06 4.04 -6.19
N LEU A 69 -1.91 3.58 -5.73
CA LEU A 69 -1.27 4.00 -4.49
C LEU A 69 -0.38 5.23 -4.71
N CYS A 70 0.10 5.45 -5.93
CA CYS A 70 1.00 6.54 -6.31
C CYS A 70 0.26 7.85 -6.64
N SER A 71 -0.57 8.36 -5.71
CA SER A 71 -1.15 9.72 -5.87
C SER A 71 -0.07 10.79 -5.72
N GLU A 72 -0.29 11.98 -6.30
CA GLU A 72 0.63 13.11 -6.18
C GLU A 72 0.88 13.50 -4.70
N GLU A 73 -0.18 13.47 -3.89
CA GLU A 73 -0.10 13.74 -2.45
C GLU A 73 0.79 12.72 -1.73
N ASN A 74 0.57 11.41 -1.97
CA ASN A 74 1.38 10.36 -1.35
C ASN A 74 2.86 10.45 -1.77
N LEU A 75 3.11 10.67 -3.06
CA LEU A 75 4.47 10.84 -3.59
C LEU A 75 5.17 12.04 -2.95
N LYS A 76 4.47 13.17 -2.83
CA LYS A 76 5.01 14.38 -2.21
C LYS A 76 5.31 14.16 -0.73
N THR A 77 4.37 13.59 0.03
CA THR A 77 4.57 13.34 1.46
C THR A 77 5.74 12.40 1.71
N ILE A 78 5.88 11.32 0.94
CA ILE A 78 7.01 10.38 1.08
C ILE A 78 8.34 11.06 0.71
N ALA A 79 8.38 11.84 -0.38
CA ALA A 79 9.58 12.55 -0.81
C ALA A 79 10.02 13.63 0.20
N GLU A 80 9.09 14.37 0.80
CA GLU A 80 9.37 15.37 1.84
C GLU A 80 10.02 14.75 3.10
N HIS A 81 9.83 13.45 3.32
CA HIS A 81 10.40 12.70 4.43
C HIS A 81 11.54 11.77 4.02
N GLY A 82 12.18 12.01 2.87
CA GLY A 82 13.38 11.27 2.42
C GLY A 82 13.12 9.91 1.79
N GLY A 83 11.86 9.48 1.68
CA GLY A 83 11.49 8.19 1.10
C GLY A 83 11.35 8.20 -0.42
N ARG A 84 11.22 7.01 -1.00
CA ARG A 84 11.01 6.82 -2.43
C ARG A 84 9.86 5.84 -2.66
N LEU A 85 8.81 6.29 -3.35
CA LEU A 85 7.70 5.45 -3.79
C LEU A 85 7.69 5.37 -5.32
N SER A 86 7.57 4.16 -5.87
CA SER A 86 7.51 3.91 -7.31
C SER A 86 6.35 3.00 -7.67
N LYS A 87 5.81 3.19 -8.89
CA LYS A 87 4.81 2.28 -9.45
C LYS A 87 5.48 0.95 -9.81
N CYS A 88 4.82 -0.16 -9.50
CA CYS A 88 5.20 -1.48 -9.98
C CYS A 88 5.20 -1.51 -11.52
N PRO A 89 6.32 -1.90 -12.17
CA PRO A 89 6.38 -2.00 -13.63
C PRO A 89 5.38 -3.03 -14.14
N GLU A 90 4.76 -2.72 -15.29
CA GLU A 90 3.90 -3.68 -16.00
C GLU A 90 4.81 -4.68 -16.73
N PHE A 91 4.60 -5.98 -16.50
CA PHE A 91 5.30 -7.08 -17.17
C PHE A 91 4.50 -7.62 -18.36
#